data_AF-A0A918BUI6-F1
#
_entry.id   AF-A0A918BUI6-F1
#
_cell.length_a   1.000
_cell.length_b   1.000
_cell.length_c   1.000
_cell.angle_alpha   90.00
_cell.angle_beta   90.00
_cell.angle_gamma   90.00
#
_symmetry.space_group_name_H-M   'P 1'
#
loop_
_entity.id
_entity.type
_entity.pdbx_description
1 polymer ?
#
loop_
_entity_poly.entity_id
_entity_poly.type
_entity_poly.pdbx_seq_one_letter_code
_entity_poly.pdbx_strand_id
1 'polypeptide(L)'
;MIFLLVLLPVLIFLPMLAFLIMHVQYLLTYRRRFPAGAPFAGLGNNLKWGLIGGHLALSVIGAVLMVIFFMQSLLIPFPSLLDARTLAQKTAVTSYMRVIRTAAFADALSNHPYSGSCAGMPDAPSLPDTIRSCEVRTINAVDVPHVSVTTTQGKTLTLP
;
A
#
# COMPACT_ATOMS: atom_id res chain seq x y z
N MET A 1 -9.33 8.31 -1.64
CA MET A 1 -10.35 8.63 -2.67
C MET A 1 -10.60 10.13 -2.84
N ILE A 2 -10.89 10.89 -1.77
CA ILE A 2 -11.22 12.34 -1.86
C ILE A 2 -10.10 13.16 -2.53
N PHE A 3 -8.83 12.86 -2.23
CA PHE A 3 -7.68 13.56 -2.82
C PHE A 3 -7.60 13.37 -4.36
N LEU A 4 -7.93 12.18 -4.87
CA LEU A 4 -7.94 11.89 -6.31
C LEU A 4 -9.06 12.65 -7.02
N LEU A 5 -10.23 12.80 -6.37
CA LEU A 5 -11.39 13.54 -6.87
C LEU A 5 -11.13 15.06 -6.98
N VAL A 6 -10.23 15.61 -6.17
CA VAL A 6 -9.87 17.04 -6.21
C VAL A 6 -8.69 17.30 -7.13
N LEU A 7 -7.71 16.40 -7.17
CA LEU A 7 -6.48 16.59 -7.97
C LEU A 7 -6.70 16.37 -9.46
N LEU A 8 -7.57 15.42 -9.84
CA LEU A 8 -7.82 15.07 -11.24
C LEU A 8 -8.47 16.23 -12.03
N PRO A 9 -9.47 16.96 -11.48
CA PRO A 9 -9.92 18.21 -12.08
C PRO A 9 -8.78 19.21 -12.20
N VAL A 10 -7.96 19.43 -11.17
CA VAL A 10 -6.86 20.42 -11.25
C VAL A 10 -5.87 20.07 -12.36
N LEU A 11 -5.48 18.80 -12.49
CA LEU A 11 -4.55 18.33 -13.52
C LEU A 11 -5.11 18.40 -14.95
N ILE A 12 -6.42 18.45 -15.14
CA ILE A 12 -7.08 18.58 -16.45
C ILE A 12 -7.46 20.04 -16.74
N PHE A 13 -8.05 20.73 -15.77
CA PHE A 13 -8.53 22.10 -15.92
C PHE A 13 -7.40 23.11 -16.00
N LEU A 14 -6.30 22.93 -15.27
CA LEU A 14 -5.19 23.87 -15.27
C LEU A 14 -4.46 23.93 -16.63
N PRO A 15 -4.15 22.82 -17.32
CA PRO A 15 -3.64 22.89 -18.69
C PRO A 15 -4.67 23.38 -19.70
N MET A 16 -5.97 23.06 -19.55
CA MET A 16 -7.01 23.64 -20.42
C MET A 16 -7.14 25.17 -20.24
N LEU A 17 -7.07 25.65 -18.99
CA LEU A 17 -7.10 27.08 -18.69
C LEU A 17 -5.85 27.78 -19.24
N ALA A 18 -4.67 27.17 -19.07
CA ALA A 18 -3.42 27.68 -19.65
C ALA A 18 -3.50 27.75 -21.19
N PHE A 19 -4.05 26.70 -21.83
CA PHE A 19 -4.30 26.66 -23.28
C PHE A 19 -5.20 27.82 -23.74
N LEU A 20 -6.28 28.07 -23.00
CA LEU A 20 -7.27 29.10 -23.30
C LEU A 20 -6.69 30.51 -23.12
N ILE A 21 -5.99 30.77 -22.02
CA ILE A 21 -5.27 32.03 -21.77
C ILE A 21 -4.28 32.30 -22.90
N MET A 22 -3.53 31.28 -23.33
CA MET A 22 -2.54 31.43 -24.38
C MET A 22 -3.18 31.73 -25.75
N HIS A 23 -4.32 31.11 -26.08
CA HIS A 23 -5.07 31.39 -27.31
C HIS A 23 -5.66 32.81 -27.31
N VAL A 24 -6.14 33.28 -26.17
CA VAL A 24 -6.61 34.66 -26.01
C VAL A 24 -5.44 35.63 -26.19
N GLN A 25 -4.30 35.39 -25.55
CA GLN A 25 -3.11 36.22 -25.74
C GLN A 25 -2.60 36.18 -27.18
N TYR A 26 -2.65 35.02 -27.82
CA TYR A 26 -2.30 34.85 -29.22
C TYR A 26 -3.21 35.72 -30.11
N LEU A 27 -4.53 35.63 -29.93
CA LEU A 27 -5.51 36.41 -30.69
C LEU A 27 -5.31 37.92 -30.48
N LEU A 28 -5.08 38.35 -29.23
CA LEU A 28 -4.84 39.76 -28.90
C LEU A 28 -3.54 40.27 -29.54
N THR A 29 -2.47 39.48 -29.48
CA THR A 29 -1.18 39.82 -30.10
C THR A 29 -1.31 39.87 -31.62
N TYR A 30 -2.05 38.94 -32.22
CA TYR A 30 -2.32 38.91 -33.64
C TYR A 30 -3.12 40.15 -34.08
N ARG A 31 -4.22 40.48 -33.40
CA ARG A 31 -5.01 41.68 -33.67
C ARG A 31 -4.22 42.98 -33.54
N ARG A 32 -3.29 43.06 -32.58
CA ARG A 32 -2.41 44.23 -32.41
C ARG A 32 -1.38 44.36 -33.54
N ARG A 33 -0.87 43.24 -34.06
CA ARG A 33 0.13 43.25 -35.14
C ARG A 33 -0.48 43.37 -36.54
N PHE A 34 -1.72 42.93 -36.72
CA PHE A 34 -2.39 42.88 -38.02
C PHE A 34 -3.76 43.56 -37.92
N PRO A 35 -3.84 44.88 -38.12
CA PRO A 35 -5.11 45.60 -38.19
C PRO A 35 -5.93 45.18 -39.42
N ALA A 36 -7.24 45.44 -39.39
CA ALA A 36 -8.15 45.09 -40.48
C ALA A 36 -7.67 45.69 -41.82
N GLY A 37 -7.47 44.85 -42.84
CA GLY A 37 -6.94 45.22 -44.15
C GLY A 37 -5.46 44.89 -44.38
N ALA A 38 -4.72 44.42 -43.37
CA ALA A 38 -3.36 43.93 -43.55
C ALA A 38 -3.34 42.64 -44.40
N PRO A 39 -2.38 42.47 -45.34
CA PRO A 39 -2.22 41.22 -46.08
C PRO A 39 -1.95 40.09 -45.09
N PHE A 40 -2.53 38.90 -45.34
CA PHE A 40 -2.33 37.70 -44.53
C PHE A 40 -0.83 37.39 -44.41
N ALA A 41 -0.20 37.83 -43.33
CA ALA A 41 1.15 37.43 -42.99
C ALA A 41 1.06 36.19 -42.10
N GLY A 42 1.70 35.11 -42.54
CA GLY A 42 1.86 33.92 -41.73
C GLY A 42 2.57 34.24 -40.42
N LEU A 43 2.26 33.47 -39.38
CA LEU A 43 3.04 33.52 -38.14
C LEU A 43 4.53 33.35 -38.43
N GLY A 44 5.36 34.20 -37.82
CA GLY A 44 6.79 33.99 -37.82
C GLY A 44 7.13 32.61 -37.28
N ASN A 45 8.00 31.88 -37.98
CA ASN A 45 8.35 30.48 -37.66
C ASN A 45 8.72 30.29 -36.18
N ASN A 46 9.41 31.27 -35.58
CA ASN A 46 9.84 31.23 -34.19
C ASN A 46 8.65 31.20 -33.21
N LEU A 47 7.59 31.95 -33.48
CA LEU A 47 6.39 31.99 -32.63
C LEU A 47 5.61 30.68 -32.75
N LYS A 48 5.51 30.12 -33.96
CA LYS A 48 4.88 28.82 -34.21
C LYS A 48 5.57 27.70 -33.44
N TRP A 49 6.90 27.62 -33.54
CA TRP A 49 7.68 26.58 -32.84
C TRP A 49 7.71 26.78 -31.32
N GLY A 50 7.73 28.04 -30.83
CA GLY A 50 7.59 28.32 -29.41
C GLY A 50 6.26 27.85 -28.82
N LEU A 51 5.15 28.06 -29.56
CA LEU A 51 3.83 27.56 -29.19
C LEU A 51 3.77 26.04 -29.17
N ILE A 52 4.28 25.37 -30.21
CA ILE A 52 4.30 23.90 -30.29
C ILE A 52 5.16 23.31 -29.16
N GLY A 53 6.36 23.86 -28.95
CA GLY A 53 7.28 23.41 -27.90
C GLY A 53 6.71 23.59 -26.49
N GLY A 54 6.07 24.73 -26.22
CA GLY A 54 5.43 24.99 -24.93
C GLY A 54 4.29 24.01 -24.62
N HIS A 55 3.46 23.68 -25.62
CA HIS A 55 2.41 22.68 -25.45
C HIS A 55 2.98 21.30 -25.19
N LEU A 56 3.98 20.88 -25.97
CA LEU A 56 4.59 19.56 -25.80
C LEU A 56 5.20 19.41 -24.40
N ALA A 57 5.92 20.43 -23.92
CA ALA A 57 6.53 20.43 -22.60
C ALA A 57 5.48 20.34 -21.48
N LEU A 58 4.40 21.12 -21.56
CA LEU A 58 3.34 21.12 -20.56
C LEU A 58 2.59 19.77 -20.53
N SER A 59 2.34 19.17 -21.68
CA SER A 59 1.70 17.85 -21.79
C SER A 59 2.58 16.73 -21.22
N VAL A 60 3.89 16.76 -21.48
CA VAL A 60 4.84 15.77 -20.92
C VAL A 60 4.92 15.89 -19.40
N ILE A 61 5.02 17.12 -18.87
CA ILE A 61 5.04 17.35 -17.41
C ILE A 61 3.74 16.85 -16.76
N GLY A 62 2.58 17.15 -17.37
CA GLY A 62 1.28 16.67 -16.89
C GLY A 62 1.19 15.14 -16.86
N ALA A 63 1.66 14.47 -17.92
CA ALA A 63 1.67 13.01 -18.00
C ALA A 63 2.59 12.36 -16.95
N VAL A 64 3.81 12.90 -16.76
CA VAL A 64 4.76 12.40 -15.76
C VAL A 64 4.20 12.56 -14.35
N LEU A 65 3.64 13.72 -14.02
CA LEU A 65 3.00 13.96 -12.73
C LEU A 65 1.83 12.99 -12.50
N MET A 66 0.98 12.77 -13.50
CA MET A 66 -0.14 11.84 -13.40
C MET A 66 0.33 10.40 -13.08
N VAL A 67 1.40 9.92 -13.73
CA VAL A 67 1.97 8.59 -13.47
C VAL A 67 2.51 8.49 -12.04
N ILE A 68 3.24 9.50 -11.57
CA ILE A 68 3.80 9.53 -10.22
C ILE A 68 2.68 9.50 -9.17
N PHE A 69 1.65 10.34 -9.33
CA PHE A 69 0.51 10.36 -8.41
C PHE A 69 -0.29 9.06 -8.44
N PHE A 70 -0.48 8.46 -9.61
CA PHE A 70 -1.17 7.18 -9.74
C PHE A 70 -0.42 6.07 -9.00
N MET A 71 0.90 5.97 -9.23
CA MET A 71 1.76 5.03 -8.50
C MET A 71 1.71 5.27 -6.99
N GLN A 72 1.83 6.53 -6.53
CA GLN A 72 1.71 6.84 -5.11
C GLN A 72 0.35 6.46 -4.53
N SER A 73 -0.74 6.69 -5.25
CA SER A 73 -2.08 6.33 -4.78
C SER A 73 -2.35 4.82 -4.72
N LEU A 74 -1.58 4.00 -5.45
CA LEU A 74 -1.59 2.55 -5.34
C LEU A 74 -0.67 2.03 -4.23
N LEU A 75 0.48 2.67 -4.03
CA LEU A 75 1.49 2.24 -3.05
C LEU A 75 1.21 2.72 -1.61
N ILE A 76 0.53 3.85 -1.41
CA ILE A 76 0.35 4.45 -0.08
C ILE A 76 -0.78 3.82 0.75
N PRO A 77 -1.98 3.50 0.21
CA PRO A 77 -3.08 3.00 1.04
C PRO A 77 -3.11 1.47 1.20
N PHE A 78 -2.36 0.72 0.38
CA PHE A 78 -2.29 -0.73 0.50
C PHE A 78 -1.06 -1.10 1.32
N PRO A 79 -1.19 -1.74 2.51
CA PRO A 79 -0.04 -2.42 3.10
C PRO A 79 0.52 -3.33 2.00
N SER A 80 1.83 -3.30 1.81
CA SER A 80 2.45 -4.11 0.77
C SER A 80 1.97 -5.56 0.94
N LEU A 81 1.75 -6.31 -0.13
CA LEU A 81 1.29 -7.70 -0.03
C LEU A 81 2.22 -8.54 0.90
N LEU A 82 3.47 -8.11 1.04
CA LEU A 82 4.45 -8.64 1.98
C LEU A 82 4.10 -8.31 3.44
N ASP A 83 3.71 -7.06 3.75
CA ASP A 83 3.26 -6.67 5.09
C ASP A 83 1.96 -7.38 5.48
N ALA A 84 1.01 -7.50 4.55
CA ALA A 84 -0.23 -8.25 4.78
C ALA A 84 0.06 -9.73 5.07
N ARG A 85 0.99 -10.34 4.32
CA ARG A 85 1.41 -11.73 4.53
C ARG A 85 2.11 -11.92 5.88
N THR A 86 3.03 -11.03 6.25
CA THR A 86 3.74 -11.12 7.53
C THR A 86 2.79 -10.92 8.71
N LEU A 87 1.82 -10.01 8.60
CA LEU A 87 0.76 -9.82 9.58
C LEU A 87 -0.13 -11.06 9.71
N ALA A 88 -0.56 -11.64 8.59
CA ALA A 88 -1.36 -12.86 8.56
C ALA A 88 -0.62 -14.04 9.21
N GLN A 89 0.67 -14.25 8.87
CA GLN A 89 1.51 -15.28 9.48
C GLN A 89 1.68 -15.09 10.99
N LYS A 90 1.96 -13.85 11.44
CA LYS A 90 2.07 -13.54 12.88
C LYS A 90 0.76 -13.82 13.61
N THR A 91 -0.37 -13.48 12.99
CA THR A 91 -1.70 -13.69 13.56
C THR A 91 -2.01 -15.17 13.67
N ALA A 92 -1.72 -15.96 12.63
CA ALA A 92 -1.92 -17.42 12.62
C ALA A 92 -1.06 -18.14 13.67
N VAL A 93 0.21 -17.75 13.84
CA VAL A 93 1.06 -18.34 14.89
C VAL A 93 0.54 -17.97 16.28
N THR A 94 0.11 -16.72 16.49
CA THR A 94 -0.38 -16.26 17.78
C THR A 94 -1.72 -16.91 18.14
N SER A 95 -2.64 -17.09 17.18
CA SER A 95 -3.91 -17.77 17.42
C SER A 95 -3.69 -19.24 17.75
N TYR A 96 -2.81 -19.92 17.02
CA TYR A 96 -2.43 -21.31 17.30
C TYR A 96 -1.89 -21.46 18.73
N MET A 97 -0.95 -20.61 19.14
CA MET A 97 -0.38 -20.65 20.50
C MET A 97 -1.43 -20.42 21.58
N ARG A 98 -2.42 -19.54 21.35
CA ARG A 98 -3.52 -19.30 22.29
C ARG A 98 -4.40 -20.53 22.45
N VAL A 99 -4.74 -21.20 21.37
CA VAL A 99 -5.56 -22.43 21.41
C VAL A 99 -4.85 -23.52 22.21
N ILE A 100 -3.55 -23.75 21.92
CA ILE A 100 -2.74 -24.72 22.67
C ILE A 100 -2.66 -24.35 24.15
N ARG A 101 -2.43 -23.08 24.48
CA ARG A 101 -2.39 -22.61 25.87
C ARG A 101 -3.72 -22.86 26.58
N THR A 102 -4.85 -22.55 25.94
CA THR A 102 -6.17 -22.76 26.55
C THR A 102 -6.46 -24.23 26.78
N ALA A 103 -6.07 -25.11 25.85
CA ALA A 103 -6.20 -26.55 26.03
C ALA A 103 -5.31 -27.04 27.20
N ALA A 104 -4.04 -26.62 27.23
CA ALA A 104 -3.12 -26.97 28.32
C ALA A 104 -3.59 -26.48 29.68
N PHE A 105 -4.22 -25.31 29.71
CA PHE A 105 -4.76 -24.76 30.94
C PHE A 105 -6.01 -25.53 31.39
N ALA A 106 -6.88 -25.95 30.46
CA ALA A 106 -8.03 -26.78 30.78
C ALA A 106 -7.63 -28.17 31.31
N ASP A 107 -6.60 -28.79 30.72
CA ASP A 107 -6.03 -30.06 31.18
C ASP A 107 -5.41 -29.94 32.58
N ALA A 108 -4.67 -28.83 32.83
CA ALA A 108 -4.12 -28.52 34.15
C ALA A 108 -5.22 -28.37 35.21
N LEU A 109 -6.31 -27.64 34.90
CA LEU A 109 -7.48 -27.49 35.78
C LEU A 109 -8.20 -28.82 36.06
N SER A 110 -8.09 -29.78 35.14
CA SER A 110 -8.67 -31.12 35.26
C SER A 110 -7.73 -32.11 36.00
N ASN A 111 -6.67 -31.63 36.65
CA ASN A 111 -5.62 -32.41 37.32
C ASN A 111 -4.79 -33.33 36.39
N HIS A 112 -4.74 -33.03 35.09
CA HIS A 112 -3.93 -33.76 34.12
C HIS A 112 -2.97 -32.80 33.38
N PRO A 113 -2.00 -32.17 34.06
CA PRO A 113 -1.13 -31.20 33.43
C PRO A 113 -0.34 -31.82 32.26
N TYR A 114 -0.43 -31.19 31.08
CA TYR A 114 0.30 -31.61 29.89
C TYR A 114 1.65 -30.87 29.79
N SER A 115 2.73 -31.63 29.56
CA SER A 115 4.04 -31.10 29.20
C SER A 115 4.63 -31.94 28.08
N GLY A 116 4.97 -31.32 26.96
CA GLY A 116 5.43 -32.04 25.77
C GLY A 116 5.18 -31.29 24.47
N SER A 117 5.30 -32.01 23.35
CA SER A 117 5.07 -31.42 22.03
C SER A 117 3.59 -31.11 21.82
N CYS A 118 3.26 -29.95 21.25
CA CYS A 118 1.86 -29.58 20.97
C CYS A 118 1.15 -30.58 20.04
N ALA A 119 1.89 -31.35 19.23
CA ALA A 119 1.32 -32.39 18.37
C ALA A 119 0.84 -33.63 19.12
N GLY A 120 1.32 -33.84 20.36
CA GLY A 120 0.91 -34.95 21.22
C GLY A 120 -0.24 -34.59 22.17
N MET A 121 -0.83 -33.41 22.03
CA MET A 121 -1.92 -32.95 22.87
C MET A 121 -3.28 -33.38 22.29
N PRO A 122 -4.22 -33.88 23.12
CA PRO A 122 -5.56 -34.23 22.66
C PRO A 122 -6.24 -33.01 22.04
N ASP A 123 -6.90 -33.19 20.90
CA ASP A 123 -7.64 -32.14 20.17
C ASP A 123 -6.80 -30.91 19.75
N ALA A 124 -5.47 -31.06 19.68
CA ALA A 124 -4.62 -30.01 19.16
C ALA A 124 -4.95 -29.71 17.69
N PRO A 125 -5.10 -28.43 17.31
CA PRO A 125 -5.23 -28.06 15.90
C PRO A 125 -3.98 -28.50 15.13
N SER A 126 -4.15 -28.74 13.83
CA SER A 126 -3.02 -29.05 12.94
C SER A 126 -1.97 -27.94 13.00
N LEU A 127 -0.70 -28.33 13.09
CA LEU A 127 0.42 -27.40 13.11
C LEU A 127 0.46 -26.57 11.80
N PRO A 128 0.39 -25.22 11.87
CA PRO A 128 0.57 -24.38 10.69
C PRO A 128 1.95 -24.55 10.05
N ASP A 129 2.04 -24.51 8.71
CA ASP A 129 3.30 -24.65 7.95
C ASP A 129 4.39 -23.63 8.34
N THR A 130 4.00 -22.51 8.96
CA THR A 130 4.92 -21.48 9.46
C THR A 130 5.62 -21.87 10.77
N ILE A 131 5.20 -22.96 11.41
CA ILE A 131 5.72 -23.46 12.67
C ILE A 131 6.54 -24.72 12.43
N ARG A 132 7.78 -24.74 12.91
CA ARG A 132 8.68 -25.90 12.83
C ARG A 132 8.52 -26.82 14.04
N SER A 133 8.37 -26.24 15.22
CA SER A 133 8.19 -26.99 16.46
C SER A 133 7.37 -26.17 17.46
N CYS A 134 6.63 -26.89 18.30
CA CYS A 134 5.83 -26.32 19.37
C CYS A 134 5.95 -27.21 20.60
N GLU A 135 6.21 -26.60 21.76
CA GLU A 135 6.38 -27.26 23.05
C GLU A 135 5.54 -26.53 24.11
N VAL A 136 4.88 -27.31 24.95
CA VAL A 136 4.12 -26.84 26.11
C VAL A 136 4.87 -27.26 27.37
N ARG A 137 5.04 -26.33 28.29
CA ARG A 137 5.59 -26.58 29.62
C ARG A 137 4.62 -26.13 30.69
N THR A 138 4.16 -27.09 31.48
CA THR A 138 3.27 -26.87 32.61
C THR A 138 3.92 -27.49 33.84
N ILE A 139 4.36 -26.65 34.79
CA ILE A 139 5.16 -27.11 35.95
C ILE A 139 4.24 -27.71 37.02
N ASN A 140 3.05 -27.13 37.25
CA ASN A 140 2.04 -27.63 38.19
C ASN A 140 0.61 -27.39 37.67
N ALA A 141 -0.38 -28.07 38.25
CA ALA A 141 -1.81 -27.88 37.93
C ALA A 141 -2.35 -26.46 38.18
N VAL A 142 -1.67 -25.68 39.05
CA VAL A 142 -2.03 -24.31 39.42
C VAL A 142 -1.22 -23.27 38.60
N ASP A 143 -0.18 -23.71 37.88
CA ASP A 143 0.67 -22.83 37.10
C ASP A 143 0.09 -22.58 35.72
N VAL A 144 0.30 -21.36 35.22
CA VAL A 144 -0.12 -21.01 33.86
C VAL A 144 0.82 -21.68 32.85
N PRO A 145 0.30 -22.47 31.90
CA PRO A 145 1.13 -23.22 30.96
C PRO A 145 1.86 -22.28 30.01
N HIS A 146 3.16 -22.50 29.84
CA HIS A 146 4.00 -21.78 28.91
C HIS A 146 4.04 -22.49 27.57
N VAL A 147 3.70 -21.78 26.49
CA VAL A 147 3.76 -22.32 25.13
C VAL A 147 4.92 -21.68 24.39
N SER A 148 5.87 -22.49 23.93
CA SER A 148 6.97 -22.05 23.08
C SER A 148 6.79 -22.59 21.67
N VAL A 149 6.96 -21.72 20.68
CA VAL A 149 6.85 -22.04 19.26
C VAL A 149 8.10 -21.56 18.56
N THR A 150 8.75 -22.45 17.81
CA THR A 150 9.82 -22.08 16.89
C THR A 150 9.27 -22.07 15.48
N THR A 151 9.31 -20.90 14.85
CA THR A 151 8.90 -20.71 13.46
C THR A 151 9.90 -21.37 12.50
N THR A 152 9.49 -21.63 11.26
CA THR A 152 10.39 -22.15 10.20
C THR A 152 11.56 -21.21 9.88
N GLN A 153 11.42 -19.92 10.23
CA GLN A 153 12.47 -18.91 10.11
C GLN A 153 13.45 -18.89 11.30
N GLY A 154 13.33 -19.82 12.25
CA GLY A 154 14.22 -19.93 13.41
C GLY A 154 13.92 -18.96 14.56
N LYS A 155 12.86 -18.15 14.45
CA LYS A 155 12.40 -17.29 15.55
C LYS A 155 11.59 -18.09 16.56
N THR A 156 11.94 -17.98 17.83
CA THR A 156 11.15 -18.54 18.94
C THR A 156 10.23 -17.49 19.54
N LEU A 157 8.95 -17.83 19.66
CA LEU A 157 7.92 -17.05 20.33
C LEU A 157 7.47 -17.82 21.57
N THR A 158 7.33 -17.12 22.69
CA THR A 158 6.81 -17.70 23.93
C THR A 158 5.56 -16.94 24.34
N LEU A 159 4.52 -17.68 24.67
CA LEU A 159 3.42 -17.15 25.46
C LEU A 159 3.55 -17.70 26.89
N PRO A 160 3.43 -16.83 27.92
CA PRO A 160 3.13 -17.29 29.27
C PRO A 160 1.69 -17.80 29.32
#